data_AF-A0A850MPH1-F1
#
_entry.id   AF-A0A850MPH1-F1
#
_cell.length_a   1.000
_cell.length_b   1.000
_cell.length_c   1.000
_cell.angle_alpha   90.00
_cell.angle_beta   90.00
_cell.angle_gamma   90.00
#
_symmetry.space_group_name_H-M   'P 1'
#
loop_
_entity.id
_entity.type
_entity.pdbx_description
1 polymer ?
#
loop_
_entity_poly.entity_id
_entity_poly.type
_entity_poly.pdbx_seq_one_letter_code
_entity_poly.pdbx_strand_id
1 'polypeptide(L)'
;MAEKASGDLIYKFLRNRLGTSIQTAKAVIEGDIEQPDKILSYLLFPPVLPMRGDLSQGSLKLIYGDSCDMTFVIVNDISEEVFFLFNGHCEDGIPVDWWLINPEDEILERRHLKYGYKLKEMPKQTKGFFKAGERLMDVLKDIRNERSPQWADSSYIVCMVWVSAILNLMSEASNFEQYGGIWDGIYAKKLGLPDTYFGYIPWPSILKTFMMAGRKKWILSLTGLTSANRIYMMPLEAEGFEWLIEELPEYWERGVILGRQQGVPYPWQSLEVKLPNFKKKSTYENEEFDFQYPPGDWITPENLGMTAEDTLRGIYLDIDHETRVKADRSHIISVGIGQDTEFFK
;
A
#
# COMPACT_ATOMS: atom_id res chain seq x y z
N MET A 1 10.42 10.59 11.68
CA MET A 1 9.13 10.75 10.99
C MET A 1 8.01 10.08 11.78
N ALA A 2 8.06 8.76 12.02
CA ALA A 2 7.02 8.03 12.76
C ALA A 2 6.74 8.55 14.19
N GLU A 3 7.77 8.93 14.96
CA GLU A 3 7.57 9.45 16.33
C GLU A 3 6.86 10.82 16.39
N LYS A 4 6.88 11.59 15.28
CA LYS A 4 6.22 12.89 15.20
C LYS A 4 4.80 12.80 14.64
N ALA A 5 4.44 11.68 14.00
CA ALA A 5 3.10 11.48 13.49
C ALA A 5 2.18 11.18 14.67
N SER A 6 1.28 12.12 15.00
CA SER A 6 0.26 11.88 16.02
C SER A 6 -0.75 10.82 15.53
N GLY A 7 -1.36 10.10 16.47
CA GLY A 7 -2.48 9.21 16.15
C GLY A 7 -3.60 9.93 15.38
N ASP A 8 -3.83 11.21 15.68
CA ASP A 8 -4.82 12.05 15.00
C ASP A 8 -4.51 12.25 13.52
N LEU A 9 -3.24 12.48 13.15
CA LEU A 9 -2.84 12.61 11.75
C LEU A 9 -3.07 11.29 11.00
N ILE A 10 -2.63 10.18 11.58
CA ILE A 10 -2.79 8.85 11.00
C ILE A 10 -4.28 8.54 10.81
N TYR A 11 -5.12 8.87 11.80
CA TYR A 11 -6.56 8.69 11.72
C TYR A 11 -7.17 9.53 10.60
N LYS A 12 -6.84 10.83 10.49
CA LYS A 12 -7.35 11.69 9.41
C LYS A 12 -6.96 11.16 8.04
N PHE A 13 -5.69 10.81 7.88
CA PHE A 13 -5.14 10.26 6.65
C PHE A 13 -5.89 8.97 6.22
N LEU A 14 -5.97 7.99 7.11
CA LEU A 14 -6.65 6.73 6.84
C LEU A 14 -8.15 6.94 6.62
N ARG A 15 -8.79 7.82 7.41
CA ARG A 15 -10.22 8.12 7.26
C ARG A 15 -10.55 8.62 5.87
N ASN A 16 -9.77 9.57 5.35
CA ASN A 16 -9.98 10.11 4.02
C ASN A 16 -9.75 9.03 2.96
N ARG A 17 -8.58 8.39 3.00
CA ARG A 17 -8.21 7.33 2.05
C ARG A 17 -9.27 6.23 1.96
N LEU A 18 -9.70 5.70 3.11
CA LEU A 18 -10.64 4.59 3.20
C LEU A 18 -12.08 5.02 2.93
N GLY A 19 -12.46 6.21 3.39
CA GLY A 19 -13.74 6.83 3.07
C GLY A 19 -13.91 6.98 1.56
N THR A 20 -12.92 7.56 0.89
CA THR A 20 -12.88 7.69 -0.57
C THR A 20 -12.98 6.33 -1.26
N SER A 21 -12.25 5.31 -0.79
CA SER A 21 -12.33 3.96 -1.36
C SER A 21 -13.73 3.35 -1.25
N ILE A 22 -14.38 3.43 -0.08
CA ILE A 22 -15.73 2.90 0.12
C ILE A 22 -16.76 3.67 -0.71
N GLN A 23 -16.69 5.00 -0.70
CA GLN A 23 -17.60 5.87 -1.45
C GLN A 23 -17.47 5.65 -2.96
N THR A 24 -16.23 5.55 -3.46
CA THR A 24 -15.97 5.27 -4.88
C THR A 24 -16.51 3.90 -5.27
N ALA A 25 -16.24 2.86 -4.47
CA ALA A 25 -16.74 1.51 -4.76
C ALA A 25 -18.27 1.47 -4.83
N LYS A 26 -18.96 2.11 -3.87
CA LYS A 26 -20.42 2.23 -3.87
C LYS A 26 -20.94 2.94 -5.13
N ALA A 27 -20.38 4.10 -5.46
CA ALA A 27 -20.80 4.87 -6.63
C ALA A 27 -20.56 4.11 -7.95
N VAL A 28 -19.50 3.30 -8.06
CA VAL A 28 -19.30 2.42 -9.23
C VAL A 28 -20.40 1.37 -9.33
N ILE A 29 -20.75 0.72 -8.22
CA ILE A 29 -21.75 -0.36 -8.18
C ILE A 29 -23.17 0.17 -8.44
N GLU A 30 -23.47 1.35 -7.90
CA GLU A 30 -24.76 2.04 -8.08
C GLU A 30 -24.90 2.62 -9.50
N GLY A 31 -23.81 2.71 -10.26
CA GLY A 31 -23.80 3.25 -11.62
C GLY A 31 -23.72 4.77 -11.68
N ASP A 32 -23.34 5.43 -10.58
CA ASP A 32 -23.22 6.88 -10.46
C ASP A 32 -21.94 7.43 -11.11
N ILE A 33 -20.97 6.56 -11.41
CA ILE A 33 -19.74 6.90 -12.12
C ILE A 33 -19.87 6.46 -13.58
N GLU A 34 -19.82 7.42 -14.51
CA GLU A 34 -19.95 7.15 -15.95
C GLU A 34 -18.77 6.37 -16.55
N GLN A 35 -17.55 6.59 -16.04
CA GLN A 35 -16.30 6.03 -16.59
C GLN A 35 -15.48 5.29 -15.51
N PRO A 36 -16.02 4.18 -14.96
CA PRO A 36 -15.39 3.48 -13.83
C PRO A 36 -14.05 2.82 -14.19
N ASP A 37 -13.78 2.60 -15.46
CA ASP A 37 -12.51 2.11 -16.01
C ASP A 37 -11.40 3.17 -16.05
N LYS A 38 -11.71 4.41 -15.69
CA LYS A 38 -10.77 5.55 -15.69
C LYS A 38 -10.55 6.14 -14.30
N ILE A 39 -11.26 5.65 -13.28
CA ILE A 39 -11.07 6.09 -11.90
C ILE A 39 -10.18 5.08 -11.17
N LEU A 40 -9.24 5.59 -10.37
CA LEU A 40 -8.56 4.78 -9.36
C LEU A 40 -8.89 5.29 -7.97
N SER A 41 -9.05 4.36 -7.04
CA SER A 41 -9.09 4.60 -5.61
C SER A 41 -8.05 3.72 -4.92
N TYR A 42 -7.92 3.81 -3.60
CA TYR A 42 -7.07 2.87 -2.87
C TYR A 42 -7.81 1.54 -2.65
N LEU A 43 -7.06 0.45 -2.59
CA LEU A 43 -7.54 -0.82 -2.05
C LEU A 43 -7.89 -0.68 -0.57
N LEU A 44 -8.80 -1.49 -0.05
CA LEU A 44 -8.93 -1.65 1.39
C LEU A 44 -7.75 -2.47 1.96
N PHE A 45 -7.26 -3.43 1.17
CA PHE A 45 -6.26 -4.43 1.55
C PHE A 45 -5.11 -4.53 0.51
N PRO A 46 -3.95 -3.89 0.72
CA PRO A 46 -3.65 -2.84 1.69
C PRO A 46 -4.06 -1.43 1.23
N PRO A 47 -4.30 -0.49 2.17
CA PRO A 47 -4.74 0.88 1.91
C PRO A 47 -3.60 1.78 1.44
N VAL A 48 -2.75 1.29 0.57
CA VAL A 48 -1.69 2.06 -0.09
C VAL A 48 -1.61 1.77 -1.58
N LEU A 49 -2.23 0.67 -2.01
CA LEU A 49 -2.21 0.23 -3.39
C LEU A 49 -3.41 0.79 -4.14
N PRO A 50 -3.21 1.27 -5.38
CA PRO A 50 -4.31 1.78 -6.18
C PRO A 50 -5.10 0.62 -6.82
N MET A 51 -6.36 0.87 -7.12
CA MET A 51 -7.29 -0.04 -7.75
C MET A 51 -8.25 0.73 -8.64
N ARG A 52 -8.41 0.26 -9.86
CA ARG A 52 -9.38 0.76 -10.82
C ARG A 52 -10.80 0.43 -10.38
N GLY A 53 -11.70 1.40 -10.46
CA GLY A 53 -13.05 1.29 -9.92
C GLY A 53 -13.80 0.04 -10.39
N ASP A 54 -13.80 -0.20 -11.70
CA ASP A 54 -14.45 -1.35 -12.36
C ASP A 54 -13.81 -2.71 -12.04
N LEU A 55 -12.53 -2.76 -11.65
CA LEU A 55 -11.81 -3.99 -11.31
C LEU A 55 -11.93 -4.35 -9.83
N SER A 56 -12.27 -3.38 -8.98
CA SER A 56 -12.22 -3.49 -7.51
C SER A 56 -12.93 -4.73 -6.96
N GLN A 57 -14.21 -4.89 -7.28
CA GLN A 57 -15.05 -5.97 -6.78
C GLN A 57 -14.52 -7.35 -7.17
N GLY A 58 -14.26 -7.55 -8.47
CA GLY A 58 -13.79 -8.84 -8.99
C GLY A 58 -12.41 -9.22 -8.45
N SER A 59 -11.48 -8.27 -8.42
CA SER A 59 -10.12 -8.50 -7.94
C SER A 59 -10.07 -8.75 -6.44
N LEU A 60 -10.81 -8.00 -5.63
CA LEU A 60 -10.87 -8.22 -4.18
C LEU A 60 -11.54 -9.56 -3.86
N LYS A 61 -12.63 -9.92 -4.52
CA LYS A 61 -13.31 -11.22 -4.35
C LYS A 61 -12.40 -12.37 -4.76
N LEU A 62 -11.64 -12.23 -5.85
CA LEU A 62 -10.66 -13.23 -6.29
C LEU A 62 -9.52 -13.42 -5.27
N ILE A 63 -9.06 -12.32 -4.65
CA ILE A 63 -7.91 -12.36 -3.73
C ILE A 63 -8.31 -12.82 -2.33
N TYR A 64 -9.42 -12.31 -1.80
CA TYR A 64 -9.79 -12.42 -0.40
C TYR A 64 -11.09 -13.21 -0.14
N GLY A 65 -11.84 -13.54 -1.19
CA GLY A 65 -13.13 -14.24 -1.08
C GLY A 65 -14.31 -13.29 -0.91
N ASP A 66 -15.46 -13.87 -0.55
CA ASP A 66 -16.72 -13.12 -0.47
C ASP A 66 -16.77 -12.22 0.76
N SER A 67 -16.46 -12.73 1.95
CA SER A 67 -16.47 -11.96 3.19
C SER A 67 -15.12 -12.07 3.88
N CYS A 68 -14.42 -10.94 4.05
CA CYS A 68 -13.09 -10.91 4.63
C CYS A 68 -12.82 -9.65 5.47
N ASP A 69 -12.31 -9.87 6.67
CA ASP A 69 -11.65 -8.89 7.51
C ASP A 69 -10.13 -8.98 7.33
N MET A 70 -9.46 -7.83 7.25
CA MET A 70 -8.00 -7.78 7.37
C MET A 70 -7.56 -6.71 8.36
N THR A 71 -6.78 -7.11 9.36
CA THR A 71 -6.10 -6.18 10.26
C THR A 71 -4.65 -5.99 9.87
N PHE A 72 -4.28 -4.77 9.51
CA PHE A 72 -2.92 -4.30 9.46
C PHE A 72 -2.43 -3.99 10.87
N VAL A 73 -1.41 -4.73 11.28
CA VAL A 73 -0.69 -4.52 12.54
C VAL A 73 0.58 -3.76 12.22
N ILE A 74 0.56 -2.46 12.49
CA ILE A 74 1.71 -1.61 12.26
C ILE A 74 2.63 -1.69 13.48
N VAL A 75 3.86 -2.13 13.27
CA VAL A 75 4.86 -2.32 14.33
C VAL A 75 5.89 -1.20 14.25
N ASN A 76 6.19 -0.59 15.39
CA ASN A 76 7.22 0.44 15.49
C ASN A 76 8.62 -0.19 15.37
N ASP A 77 9.44 0.29 14.43
CA ASP A 77 10.78 -0.26 14.13
C ASP A 77 11.74 -0.27 15.32
N ILE A 78 11.57 0.62 16.31
CA ILE A 78 12.50 0.80 17.43
C ILE A 78 12.04 0.02 18.66
N SER A 79 10.78 0.21 19.07
CA SER A 79 10.24 -0.42 20.28
C SER A 79 9.81 -1.87 20.06
N GLU A 80 9.61 -2.27 18.80
CA GLU A 80 9.03 -3.54 18.37
C GLU A 80 7.60 -3.79 18.91
N GLU A 81 6.93 -2.72 19.35
CA GLU A 81 5.56 -2.76 19.85
C GLU A 81 4.58 -2.37 18.73
N VAL A 82 3.33 -2.83 18.85
CA VAL A 82 2.25 -2.38 17.96
C VAL A 82 2.08 -0.88 18.14
N PHE A 83 2.23 -0.14 17.06
CA PHE A 83 2.01 1.30 17.02
C PHE A 83 0.52 1.60 16.86
N PHE A 84 -0.12 1.05 15.84
CA PHE A 84 -1.58 1.11 15.67
C PHE A 84 -2.09 -0.12 14.93
N LEU A 85 -3.39 -0.35 15.04
CA LEU A 85 -4.08 -1.40 14.31
C LEU A 85 -5.14 -0.78 13.41
N PHE A 86 -5.11 -1.14 12.13
CA PHE A 86 -6.13 -0.76 11.17
C PHE A 86 -6.82 -2.03 10.69
N ASN A 87 -8.14 -2.11 10.81
CA ASN A 87 -8.92 -3.19 10.24
C ASN A 87 -9.88 -2.63 9.18
N GLY A 88 -9.93 -3.30 8.04
CA GLY A 88 -10.99 -3.11 7.06
C GLY A 88 -11.78 -4.40 6.88
N HIS A 89 -13.00 -4.25 6.38
CA HIS A 89 -13.90 -5.34 6.05
C HIS A 89 -14.49 -5.17 4.64
N CYS A 90 -14.51 -6.28 3.88
CA CYS A 90 -15.14 -6.37 2.56
C CYS A 90 -16.24 -7.44 2.52
N GLU A 91 -17.33 -7.15 1.81
CA GLU A 91 -18.39 -8.09 1.43
C GLU A 91 -18.54 -8.15 -0.09
N ASP A 92 -18.59 -9.34 -0.66
CA ASP A 92 -18.59 -9.61 -2.10
C ASP A 92 -17.50 -8.85 -2.89
N GLY A 93 -16.33 -8.64 -2.26
CA GLY A 93 -15.22 -7.86 -2.82
C GLY A 93 -15.42 -6.34 -2.74
N ILE A 94 -16.46 -5.86 -2.05
CA ILE A 94 -16.80 -4.46 -1.90
C ILE A 94 -16.36 -3.99 -0.51
N PRO A 95 -15.51 -2.95 -0.40
CA PRO A 95 -15.20 -2.32 0.89
C PRO A 95 -16.48 -1.80 1.58
N VAL A 96 -16.73 -2.22 2.81
CA VAL A 96 -17.97 -1.85 3.53
C VAL A 96 -17.69 -1.03 4.78
N ASP A 97 -16.68 -1.43 5.56
CA ASP A 97 -16.42 -0.86 6.88
C ASP A 97 -14.94 -0.91 7.25
N TRP A 98 -14.58 -0.12 8.25
CA TRP A 98 -13.27 -0.13 8.85
C TRP A 98 -13.25 0.45 10.26
N TRP A 99 -12.23 0.07 11.03
CA TRP A 99 -11.95 0.69 12.33
C TRP A 99 -10.44 0.81 12.57
N LEU A 100 -10.08 1.78 13.43
CA LEU A 100 -8.71 2.04 13.85
C LEU A 100 -8.62 1.92 15.38
N ILE A 101 -7.56 1.28 15.85
CA ILE A 101 -7.13 1.30 17.26
C ILE A 101 -5.85 2.13 17.31
N ASN A 102 -5.93 3.28 17.97
CA ASN A 102 -4.84 4.23 18.11
C ASN A 102 -3.77 3.75 19.10
N PRO A 103 -2.55 4.32 19.08
CA PRO A 103 -1.48 3.96 20.02
C PRO A 103 -1.86 4.09 21.50
N GLU A 104 -2.77 5.01 21.83
CA GLU A 104 -3.21 5.30 23.20
C GLU A 104 -4.50 4.56 23.62
N ASP A 105 -5.03 3.69 22.75
CA ASP A 105 -6.30 3.00 23.00
C ASP A 105 -6.13 1.85 24.02
N GLU A 106 -7.02 1.77 25.02
CA GLU A 106 -7.00 0.73 26.05
C GLU A 106 -7.13 -0.70 25.50
N ILE A 107 -7.66 -0.86 24.28
CA ILE A 107 -7.73 -2.16 23.60
C ILE A 107 -6.33 -2.75 23.41
N LEU A 108 -5.30 -1.92 23.20
CA LEU A 108 -3.92 -2.38 23.09
C LEU A 108 -3.36 -2.97 24.40
N GLU A 109 -3.99 -2.67 25.53
CA GLU A 109 -3.66 -3.20 26.85
C GLU A 109 -4.34 -4.55 27.14
N ARG A 110 -5.29 -4.99 26.31
CA ARG A 110 -5.91 -6.31 26.42
C ARG A 110 -4.84 -7.40 26.34
N ARG A 111 -5.05 -8.51 27.04
CA ARG A 111 -4.08 -9.61 27.13
C ARG A 111 -4.58 -10.83 26.39
N HIS A 112 -3.66 -11.49 25.69
CA HIS A 112 -3.93 -12.79 25.13
C HIS A 112 -4.09 -13.83 26.26
N LEU A 113 -5.21 -14.54 26.29
CA LEU A 113 -5.59 -15.45 27.39
C LEU A 113 -4.50 -16.49 27.73
N LYS A 114 -3.95 -17.16 26.71
CA LYS A 114 -2.90 -18.18 26.87
C LYS A 114 -1.52 -17.65 27.28
N TYR A 115 -1.08 -16.53 26.70
CA TYR A 115 0.31 -16.05 26.86
C TYR A 115 0.45 -14.92 27.88
N GLY A 116 -0.65 -14.26 28.24
CA GLY A 116 -0.65 -13.11 29.14
C GLY A 116 -0.04 -11.83 28.56
N TYR A 117 0.48 -11.85 27.32
CA TYR A 117 1.06 -10.66 26.68
C TYR A 117 -0.03 -9.67 26.28
N LYS A 118 0.27 -8.38 26.43
CA LYS A 118 -0.59 -7.33 25.87
C LYS A 118 -0.55 -7.36 24.35
N LEU A 119 -1.60 -6.90 23.68
CA LEU A 119 -1.61 -6.79 22.21
C LEU A 119 -0.41 -5.99 21.72
N LYS A 120 -0.15 -4.84 22.35
CA LYS A 120 0.97 -3.97 21.93
C LYS A 120 2.34 -4.62 22.05
N GLU A 121 2.52 -5.51 23.02
CA GLU A 121 3.81 -6.16 23.28
C GLU A 121 4.00 -7.43 22.43
N MET A 122 2.96 -7.90 21.72
CA MET A 122 2.99 -9.20 21.05
C MET A 122 4.14 -9.36 20.06
N PRO A 123 4.45 -8.41 19.16
CA PRO A 123 5.52 -8.59 18.18
C PRO A 123 6.90 -8.76 18.84
N LYS A 124 7.22 -7.86 19.79
CA LYS A 124 8.41 -7.91 20.66
C LYS A 124 8.56 -9.23 21.43
N GLN A 125 7.49 -9.77 22.01
CA GLN A 125 7.54 -10.99 22.83
C GLN A 125 7.62 -12.28 22.00
N THR A 126 7.13 -12.27 20.76
CA THR A 126 7.02 -13.48 19.91
C THR A 126 8.24 -13.73 19.02
N LYS A 127 9.04 -12.68 18.76
CA LYS A 127 10.21 -12.71 17.87
C LYS A 127 9.90 -13.29 16.49
N GLY A 128 9.13 -12.52 15.71
CA GLY A 128 8.88 -12.76 14.29
C GLY A 128 7.42 -12.60 13.88
N PHE A 129 7.18 -11.96 12.75
CA PHE A 129 5.85 -11.56 12.27
C PHE A 129 4.84 -12.69 12.16
N PHE A 130 5.22 -13.87 11.64
CA PHE A 130 4.27 -14.98 11.48
C PHE A 130 3.68 -15.45 12.82
N LYS A 131 4.53 -15.67 13.82
CA LYS A 131 4.09 -16.10 15.15
C LYS A 131 3.34 -14.97 15.88
N ALA A 132 3.76 -13.72 15.70
CA ALA A 132 3.07 -12.55 16.24
C ALA A 132 1.64 -12.47 15.68
N GLY A 133 1.50 -12.57 14.36
CA GLY A 133 0.22 -12.49 13.65
C GLY A 133 -0.73 -13.62 14.02
N GLU A 134 -0.24 -14.86 14.12
CA GLU A 134 -1.06 -16.01 14.57
C GLU A 134 -1.66 -15.76 15.97
N ARG A 135 -0.85 -15.23 16.90
CA ARG A 135 -1.32 -14.95 18.27
C ARG A 135 -2.21 -13.71 18.34
N LEU A 136 -1.92 -12.66 17.57
CA LEU A 136 -2.77 -11.48 17.52
C LEU A 136 -4.14 -11.82 16.96
N MET A 137 -4.22 -12.71 15.97
CA MET A 137 -5.47 -13.08 15.31
C MET A 137 -6.53 -13.59 16.28
N ASP A 138 -6.14 -14.37 17.29
CA ASP A 138 -7.08 -14.89 18.30
C ASP A 138 -7.81 -13.73 19.01
N VAL A 139 -7.08 -12.71 19.46
CA VAL A 139 -7.67 -11.57 20.18
C VAL A 139 -8.35 -10.58 19.23
N LEU A 140 -7.81 -10.42 18.01
CA LEU A 140 -8.38 -9.52 17.01
C LEU A 140 -9.73 -10.01 16.51
N LYS A 141 -9.94 -11.33 16.38
CA LYS A 141 -11.25 -11.92 16.08
C LYS A 141 -12.28 -11.63 17.17
N ASP A 142 -11.88 -11.70 18.44
CA ASP A 142 -12.76 -11.33 19.56
C ASP A 142 -13.16 -9.85 19.49
N ILE A 143 -12.19 -8.96 19.28
CA ILE A 143 -12.45 -7.52 19.09
C ILE A 143 -13.38 -7.27 17.91
N ARG A 144 -13.17 -7.96 16.78
CA ARG A 144 -14.07 -7.87 15.62
C ARG A 144 -15.47 -8.35 15.97
N ASN A 145 -15.62 -9.48 16.65
CA ASN A 145 -16.93 -10.02 17.03
C ASN A 145 -17.68 -9.10 18.01
N GLU A 146 -16.97 -8.40 18.90
CA GLU A 146 -17.56 -7.39 19.79
C GLU A 146 -18.07 -6.16 19.03
N ARG A 147 -17.32 -5.70 18.02
CA ARG A 147 -17.63 -4.49 17.25
C ARG A 147 -18.65 -4.73 16.14
N SER A 148 -18.49 -5.83 15.42
CA SER A 148 -19.23 -6.16 14.20
C SER A 148 -19.64 -7.64 14.20
N PRO A 149 -20.55 -8.06 15.10
CA PRO A 149 -20.96 -9.45 15.25
C PRO A 149 -21.61 -10.05 14.00
N GLN A 150 -22.18 -9.21 13.12
CA GLN A 150 -22.76 -9.65 11.86
C GLN A 150 -21.75 -10.29 10.89
N TRP A 151 -20.44 -10.04 11.08
CA TRP A 151 -19.38 -10.60 10.26
C TRP A 151 -18.58 -11.68 10.99
N ALA A 152 -19.10 -12.25 12.08
CA ALA A 152 -18.37 -13.21 12.91
C ALA A 152 -17.80 -14.42 12.13
N ASP A 153 -18.44 -14.78 11.00
CA ASP A 153 -18.05 -15.90 10.15
C ASP A 153 -17.15 -15.52 8.98
N SER A 154 -16.79 -14.24 8.81
CA SER A 154 -15.90 -13.80 7.73
C SER A 154 -14.51 -14.41 7.87
N SER A 155 -13.80 -14.54 6.74
CA SER A 155 -12.38 -14.85 6.76
C SER A 155 -11.61 -13.74 7.47
N TYR A 156 -10.57 -14.09 8.24
CA TYR A 156 -9.78 -13.10 8.97
C TYR A 156 -8.30 -13.21 8.63
N ILE A 157 -7.72 -12.10 8.18
CA ILE A 157 -6.30 -12.00 7.84
C ILE A 157 -5.65 -10.95 8.74
N VAL A 158 -4.44 -11.25 9.20
CA VAL A 158 -3.56 -10.29 9.86
C VAL A 158 -2.41 -9.98 8.91
N CYS A 159 -2.17 -8.71 8.62
CA CYS A 159 -1.00 -8.25 7.89
C CYS A 159 -0.05 -7.53 8.85
N MET A 160 1.08 -8.17 9.17
CA MET A 160 2.12 -7.58 10.01
C MET A 160 3.04 -6.72 9.13
N VAL A 161 3.34 -5.50 9.57
CA VAL A 161 4.14 -4.55 8.79
C VAL A 161 4.93 -3.61 9.71
N TRP A 162 6.19 -3.34 9.36
CA TRP A 162 6.98 -2.30 10.02
C TRP A 162 6.53 -0.90 9.58
N VAL A 163 6.54 0.08 10.49
CA VAL A 163 6.12 1.45 10.16
C VAL A 163 7.02 2.09 9.08
N SER A 164 8.33 1.84 9.10
CA SER A 164 9.23 2.28 8.03
C SER A 164 8.81 1.73 6.66
N ALA A 165 8.36 0.49 6.62
CA ALA A 165 8.02 -0.20 5.38
C ALA A 165 6.73 0.36 4.76
N ILE A 166 5.71 0.65 5.57
CA ILE A 166 4.48 1.29 5.05
C ILE A 166 4.75 2.73 4.59
N LEU A 167 5.59 3.48 5.30
CA LEU A 167 5.97 4.84 4.90
C LEU A 167 6.70 4.83 3.56
N ASN A 168 7.65 3.91 3.37
CA ASN A 168 8.34 3.76 2.09
C ASN A 168 7.36 3.44 0.95
N LEU A 169 6.44 2.48 1.14
CA LEU A 169 5.43 2.15 0.14
C LEU A 169 4.50 3.33 -0.20
N MET A 170 4.16 4.16 0.81
CA MET A 170 3.35 5.35 0.60
C MET A 170 4.09 6.43 -0.20
N SER A 171 5.42 6.47 -0.11
CA SER A 171 6.26 7.42 -0.84
C SER A 171 6.65 6.94 -2.24
N GLU A 172 6.33 5.70 -2.62
CA GLU A 172 6.60 5.18 -3.96
C GLU A 172 5.82 5.96 -5.02
N ALA A 173 6.52 6.32 -6.09
CA ALA A 173 5.98 7.25 -7.07
C ALA A 173 4.99 6.60 -8.06
N SER A 174 5.00 5.27 -8.20
CA SER A 174 4.07 4.54 -9.06
C SER A 174 3.61 3.20 -8.49
N ASN A 175 2.49 2.69 -8.98
CA ASN A 175 1.97 1.36 -8.65
C ASN A 175 2.96 0.22 -8.97
N PHE A 176 3.73 0.32 -10.06
CA PHE A 176 4.74 -0.69 -10.42
C PHE A 176 5.85 -0.77 -9.36
N GLU A 177 6.33 0.37 -8.88
CA GLU A 177 7.32 0.43 -7.80
C GLU A 177 6.71 -0.06 -6.48
N GLN A 178 5.48 0.34 -6.14
CA GLN A 178 4.78 -0.16 -4.95
C GLN A 178 4.66 -1.69 -4.92
N TYR A 179 4.19 -2.31 -6.00
CA TYR A 179 4.08 -3.77 -6.05
C TYR A 179 5.46 -4.44 -6.01
N GLY A 180 6.48 -3.81 -6.60
CA GLY A 180 7.87 -4.22 -6.48
C GLY A 180 8.34 -4.20 -5.02
N GLY A 181 8.18 -3.08 -4.33
CA GLY A 181 8.54 -2.89 -2.93
C GLY A 181 7.82 -3.85 -1.98
N ILE A 182 6.54 -4.17 -2.24
CA ILE A 182 5.83 -5.20 -1.47
C ILE A 182 6.50 -6.57 -1.65
N TRP A 183 6.78 -6.97 -2.89
CA TRP A 183 7.47 -8.24 -3.15
C TRP A 183 8.84 -8.28 -2.47
N ASP A 184 9.61 -7.20 -2.62
CA ASP A 184 10.95 -7.05 -2.06
C ASP A 184 10.90 -7.14 -0.53
N GLY A 185 9.93 -6.49 0.11
CA GLY A 185 9.72 -6.54 1.56
C GLY A 185 9.29 -7.91 2.07
N ILE A 186 8.41 -8.62 1.37
CA ILE A 186 8.03 -10.00 1.72
C ILE A 186 9.25 -10.93 1.58
N TYR A 187 10.02 -10.75 0.50
CA TYR A 187 11.16 -11.60 0.14
C TYR A 187 12.49 -11.16 0.78
N ALA A 188 12.49 -10.11 1.61
CA ALA A 188 13.67 -9.44 2.16
C ALA A 188 14.70 -10.37 2.79
N LYS A 189 14.28 -11.34 3.61
CA LYS A 189 15.18 -12.37 4.18
C LYS A 189 15.96 -13.14 3.13
N LYS A 190 15.31 -13.50 2.03
CA LYS A 190 15.95 -14.23 0.94
C LYS A 190 16.85 -13.32 0.09
N LEU A 191 16.61 -12.00 0.12
CA LEU A 191 17.50 -10.99 -0.45
C LEU A 191 18.74 -10.71 0.42
N GLY A 192 18.76 -11.16 1.69
CA GLY A 192 19.90 -11.02 2.60
C GLY A 192 19.67 -10.07 3.77
N LEU A 193 18.46 -9.54 3.91
CA LEU A 193 18.09 -8.66 5.01
C LEU A 193 17.73 -9.44 6.28
N PRO A 194 17.85 -8.83 7.48
CA PRO A 194 17.65 -9.55 8.75
C PRO A 194 16.20 -9.96 9.01
N ASP A 195 15.23 -9.19 8.51
CA ASP A 195 13.81 -9.50 8.65
C ASP A 195 13.00 -9.30 7.37
N THR A 196 11.76 -9.79 7.40
CA THR A 196 10.72 -9.50 6.41
C THR A 196 10.02 -8.20 6.80
N TYR A 197 9.59 -7.42 5.81
CA TYR A 197 8.93 -6.13 6.04
C TYR A 197 7.41 -6.20 6.10
N PHE A 198 6.82 -7.20 5.44
CA PHE A 198 5.37 -7.43 5.41
C PHE A 198 5.08 -8.93 5.45
N GLY A 199 4.02 -9.33 6.15
CA GLY A 199 3.57 -10.72 6.13
C GLY A 199 2.07 -10.84 6.32
N TYR A 200 1.41 -11.60 5.45
CA TYR A 200 0.01 -11.99 5.60
C TYR A 200 -0.09 -13.30 6.41
N ILE A 201 -1.03 -13.33 7.35
CA ILE A 201 -1.30 -14.47 8.24
C ILE A 201 -2.81 -14.66 8.35
N PRO A 202 -3.40 -15.73 7.79
CA PRO A 202 -2.80 -16.62 6.81
C PRO A 202 -2.54 -15.91 5.48
N TRP A 203 -1.73 -16.51 4.62
CA TRP A 203 -1.54 -16.01 3.26
C TRP A 203 -2.78 -16.27 2.39
N PRO A 204 -3.30 -15.26 1.68
CA PRO A 204 -4.22 -15.50 0.57
C PRO A 204 -3.60 -16.42 -0.48
N SER A 205 -4.31 -17.47 -0.85
CA SER A 205 -3.79 -18.54 -1.72
C SER A 205 -3.27 -18.02 -3.06
N ILE A 206 -3.99 -17.06 -3.66
CA ILE A 206 -3.59 -16.49 -4.96
C ILE A 206 -2.33 -15.63 -4.85
N LEU A 207 -2.21 -14.81 -3.80
CA LEU A 207 -1.01 -14.00 -3.56
C LEU A 207 0.21 -14.89 -3.34
N LYS A 208 0.04 -16.01 -2.62
CA LYS A 208 1.12 -16.99 -2.44
C LYS A 208 1.59 -17.56 -3.78
N THR A 209 0.67 -17.86 -4.71
CA THR A 209 1.00 -18.32 -6.07
C THR A 209 1.78 -17.25 -6.85
N PHE A 210 1.33 -15.99 -6.82
CA PHE A 210 2.03 -14.90 -7.49
C PHE A 210 3.43 -14.66 -6.91
N MET A 211 3.59 -14.72 -5.58
CA MET A 211 4.89 -14.57 -4.92
C MET A 211 5.91 -15.59 -5.42
N MET A 212 5.49 -16.84 -5.61
CA MET A 212 6.35 -17.94 -6.10
C MET A 212 6.78 -17.76 -7.56
N ALA A 213 6.05 -16.97 -8.34
CA ALA A 213 6.36 -16.72 -9.75
C ALA A 213 7.54 -15.75 -9.96
N GLY A 214 8.00 -15.08 -8.88
CA GLY A 214 9.08 -14.10 -8.89
C GLY A 214 8.60 -12.66 -9.11
N ARG A 215 9.45 -11.68 -8.78
CA ARG A 215 9.14 -10.24 -8.71
C ARG A 215 8.42 -9.70 -9.94
N LYS A 216 8.97 -9.94 -11.14
CA LYS A 216 8.37 -9.47 -12.41
C LYS A 216 6.94 -9.98 -12.62
N LYS A 217 6.72 -11.29 -12.41
CA LYS A 217 5.39 -11.90 -12.57
C LYS A 217 4.43 -11.46 -11.48
N TRP A 218 4.93 -11.25 -10.26
CA TRP A 218 4.15 -10.67 -9.17
C TRP A 218 3.62 -9.28 -9.53
N ILE A 219 4.49 -8.38 -9.98
CA ILE A 219 4.11 -7.02 -10.37
C ILE A 219 3.06 -7.08 -11.49
N LEU A 220 3.33 -7.81 -12.57
CA LEU A 220 2.39 -7.94 -13.70
C LEU A 220 1.04 -8.56 -13.31
N SER A 221 1.04 -9.54 -12.39
CA SER A 221 -0.21 -10.16 -11.96
C SER A 221 -1.06 -9.17 -11.17
N LEU A 222 -0.44 -8.40 -10.27
CA LEU A 222 -1.15 -7.43 -9.46
C LEU A 222 -1.56 -6.20 -10.25
N THR A 223 -0.67 -5.59 -11.04
CA THR A 223 -1.06 -4.46 -11.90
C THR A 223 -2.09 -4.87 -12.95
N GLY A 224 -2.04 -6.11 -13.45
CA GLY A 224 -3.09 -6.67 -14.30
C GLY A 224 -4.47 -6.69 -13.61
N LEU A 225 -4.51 -7.11 -12.35
CA LEU A 225 -5.74 -7.15 -11.55
C LEU A 225 -6.20 -5.78 -11.06
N THR A 226 -5.30 -4.82 -10.88
CA THR A 226 -5.63 -3.56 -10.21
C THR A 226 -5.69 -2.36 -11.11
N SER A 227 -4.96 -2.34 -12.22
CA SER A 227 -4.87 -1.18 -13.12
C SER A 227 -4.86 -1.57 -14.59
N ALA A 228 -5.22 -2.82 -14.92
CA ALA A 228 -5.12 -3.38 -16.27
C ALA A 228 -3.71 -3.20 -16.87
N ASN A 229 -2.66 -3.43 -16.06
CA ASN A 229 -1.25 -3.26 -16.38
C ASN A 229 -0.80 -1.83 -16.72
N ARG A 230 -1.67 -0.83 -16.52
CA ARG A 230 -1.31 0.57 -16.74
C ARG A 230 -0.64 1.18 -15.52
N ILE A 231 0.27 2.11 -15.77
CA ILE A 231 0.93 2.87 -14.71
C ILE A 231 -0.02 3.90 -14.11
N TYR A 232 0.04 3.99 -12.80
CA TYR A 232 -0.58 5.05 -12.02
C TYR A 232 0.50 5.74 -11.20
N MET A 233 0.68 7.03 -11.42
CA MET A 233 1.52 7.86 -10.57
C MET A 233 0.76 8.11 -9.28
N MET A 234 1.33 7.72 -8.15
CA MET A 234 0.61 7.68 -6.89
C MET A 234 0.27 9.09 -6.39
N PRO A 235 -0.98 9.35 -5.97
CA PRO A 235 -1.34 10.58 -5.29
C PRO A 235 -0.78 10.60 -3.87
N LEU A 236 -0.73 11.80 -3.34
CA LEU A 236 -0.60 12.06 -1.92
C LEU A 236 -1.84 12.89 -1.49
N GLU A 237 -2.32 12.71 -0.27
CA GLU A 237 -3.55 13.35 0.20
C GLU A 237 -3.33 14.79 0.62
N ALA A 238 -4.38 15.62 0.49
CA ALA A 238 -4.40 17.04 0.85
C ALA A 238 -3.74 17.32 2.21
N GLU A 239 -4.24 16.62 3.23
CA GLU A 239 -3.80 16.73 4.61
C GLU A 239 -2.37 16.21 4.82
N GLY A 240 -1.94 15.25 3.99
CA GLY A 240 -0.57 14.75 3.97
C GLY A 240 0.41 15.82 3.49
N PHE A 241 0.04 16.60 2.47
CA PHE A 241 0.87 17.72 1.99
C PHE A 241 1.04 18.79 3.05
N GLU A 242 -0.06 19.26 3.62
CA GLU A 242 -0.07 20.36 4.58
C GLU A 242 0.82 20.01 5.77
N TRP A 243 0.65 18.79 6.31
CA TRP A 243 1.49 18.31 7.40
C TRP A 243 2.97 18.19 7.02
N LEU A 244 3.29 17.64 5.83
CA LEU A 244 4.68 17.51 5.40
C LEU A 244 5.37 18.86 5.21
N ILE A 245 4.66 19.84 4.64
CA ILE A 245 5.17 21.20 4.45
C ILE A 245 5.43 21.87 5.79
N GLU A 246 4.52 21.72 6.75
CA GLU A 246 4.63 22.35 8.07
C GLU A 246 5.68 21.69 8.96
N GLU A 247 5.68 20.36 9.06
CA GLU A 247 6.47 19.63 10.06
C GLU A 247 7.81 19.11 9.53
N LEU A 248 7.93 18.92 8.21
CA LEU A 248 9.09 18.33 7.53
C LEU A 248 9.41 19.02 6.18
N PRO A 249 9.59 20.35 6.16
CA PRO A 249 9.76 21.11 4.91
C PRO A 249 10.93 20.63 4.06
N GLU A 250 12.04 20.19 4.67
CA GLU A 250 13.19 19.68 3.92
C GLU A 250 12.88 18.35 3.22
N TYR A 251 12.05 17.50 3.84
CA TYR A 251 11.59 16.26 3.22
C TYR A 251 10.57 16.54 2.13
N TRP A 252 9.70 17.54 2.31
CA TRP A 252 8.81 17.99 1.25
C TRP A 252 9.59 18.41 0.00
N GLU A 253 10.56 19.31 0.14
CA GLU A 253 11.33 19.81 -1.00
C GLU A 253 12.20 18.71 -1.65
N ARG A 254 12.96 17.97 -0.85
CA ARG A 254 13.97 17.03 -1.37
C ARG A 254 13.46 15.62 -1.59
N GLY A 255 12.54 15.16 -0.74
CA GLY A 255 11.98 13.82 -0.81
C GLY A 255 10.80 13.75 -1.77
N VAL A 256 9.88 14.71 -1.69
CA VAL A 256 8.65 14.69 -2.50
C VAL A 256 8.85 15.43 -3.81
N ILE A 257 9.10 16.75 -3.78
CA ILE A 257 9.11 17.57 -5.01
C ILE A 257 10.26 17.19 -5.94
N LEU A 258 11.50 17.11 -5.43
CA LEU A 258 12.64 16.70 -6.25
C LEU A 258 12.46 15.27 -6.82
N GLY A 259 11.93 14.34 -6.02
CA GLY A 259 11.62 12.99 -6.49
C GLY A 259 10.60 13.00 -7.63
N ARG A 260 9.54 13.82 -7.54
CA ARG A 260 8.57 13.99 -8.62
C ARG A 260 9.17 14.64 -9.86
N GLN A 261 10.08 15.59 -9.70
CA GLN A 261 10.78 16.22 -10.84
C GLN A 261 11.69 15.25 -11.57
N GLN A 262 12.35 14.32 -10.85
CA GLN A 262 13.14 13.25 -11.47
C GLN A 262 12.27 12.31 -12.31
N GLY A 263 10.99 12.18 -11.97
CA GLY A 263 10.00 11.40 -12.69
C GLY A 263 9.86 9.98 -12.16
N VAL A 264 9.13 9.16 -12.90
CA VAL A 264 8.92 7.74 -12.56
C VAL A 264 9.49 6.84 -13.65
N PRO A 265 10.09 5.70 -13.30
CA PRO A 265 10.54 4.74 -14.29
C PRO A 265 9.34 4.23 -15.10
N TYR A 266 9.57 3.91 -16.38
CA TYR A 266 8.55 3.22 -17.16
C TYR A 266 8.30 1.82 -16.58
N PRO A 267 7.09 1.26 -16.75
CA PRO A 267 6.78 -0.08 -16.28
C PRO A 267 7.80 -1.15 -16.67
N TRP A 268 8.31 -1.12 -17.90
CA TRP A 268 9.32 -2.09 -18.34
C TRP A 268 10.68 -1.92 -17.65
N GLN A 269 11.04 -0.71 -17.21
CA GLN A 269 12.24 -0.47 -16.40
C GLN A 269 12.05 -1.03 -14.99
N SER A 270 10.90 -0.78 -14.37
CA SER A 270 10.53 -1.32 -13.04
C SER A 270 10.56 -2.84 -12.99
N LEU A 271 10.14 -3.51 -14.07
CA LEU A 271 10.10 -4.97 -14.17
C LEU A 271 11.49 -5.61 -14.33
N GLU A 272 12.46 -4.87 -14.88
CA GLU A 272 13.82 -5.33 -15.17
C GLU A 272 14.87 -4.69 -14.25
N VAL A 273 14.43 -3.94 -13.24
CA VAL A 273 15.30 -3.31 -12.24
C VAL A 273 16.11 -4.38 -11.50
N LYS A 274 17.40 -4.09 -11.30
CA LYS A 274 18.27 -4.93 -10.48
C LYS A 274 18.38 -4.32 -9.08
N LEU A 275 17.95 -5.09 -8.10
CA LEU A 275 18.08 -4.74 -6.70
C LEU A 275 19.55 -4.81 -6.27
N PRO A 276 19.94 -4.02 -5.25
CA PRO A 276 21.22 -4.18 -4.58
C PRO A 276 21.43 -5.62 -4.10
N ASN A 277 22.68 -6.07 -4.07
CA ASN A 277 23.00 -7.38 -3.52
C ASN A 277 23.24 -7.29 -2.01
N PHE A 278 22.16 -7.29 -1.23
CA PHE A 278 22.22 -7.18 0.24
C PHE A 278 22.94 -8.34 0.94
N LYS A 279 23.37 -9.39 0.23
CA LYS A 279 24.23 -10.47 0.76
C LYS A 279 25.72 -10.15 0.66
N LYS A 280 26.13 -9.19 -0.16
CA LYS A 280 27.53 -8.80 -0.34
C LYS A 280 27.92 -7.76 0.70
N LYS A 281 29.01 -8.01 1.43
CA LYS A 281 29.56 -7.05 2.39
C LYS A 281 29.93 -5.72 1.73
N SER A 282 30.48 -5.78 0.51
CA SER A 282 30.88 -4.58 -0.25
C SER A 282 29.73 -3.63 -0.52
N THR A 283 28.49 -4.12 -0.64
CA THR A 283 27.31 -3.27 -0.81
C THR A 283 27.13 -2.31 0.36
N TYR A 284 27.45 -2.76 1.58
CA TYR A 284 27.40 -1.91 2.77
C TYR A 284 28.65 -1.04 2.93
N GLU A 285 29.83 -1.56 2.60
CA GLU A 285 31.10 -0.82 2.70
C GLU A 285 31.19 0.33 1.69
N ASN A 286 30.57 0.17 0.52
CA ASN A 286 30.58 1.15 -0.56
C ASN A 286 29.26 1.91 -0.70
N GLU A 287 28.27 1.65 0.17
CA GLU A 287 26.93 2.26 0.12
C GLU A 287 26.19 2.05 -1.23
N GLU A 288 26.36 0.89 -1.86
CA GLU A 288 25.76 0.54 -3.17
C GLU A 288 24.28 0.12 -3.04
N PHE A 289 23.45 0.96 -2.43
CA PHE A 289 22.03 0.66 -2.14
C PHE A 289 21.06 1.09 -3.27
N ASP A 290 21.57 1.70 -4.33
CA ASP A 290 20.76 2.19 -5.43
C ASP A 290 20.18 1.06 -6.28
N PHE A 291 18.93 1.26 -6.70
CA PHE A 291 18.25 0.39 -7.64
C PHE A 291 18.79 0.66 -9.04
N GLN A 292 19.24 -0.38 -9.73
CA GLN A 292 19.83 -0.25 -11.06
C GLN A 292 18.76 -0.52 -12.12
N TYR A 293 18.11 0.55 -12.57
CA TYR A 293 17.14 0.51 -13.66
C TYR A 293 17.84 0.33 -15.02
N PRO A 294 17.21 -0.33 -15.99
CA PRO A 294 17.67 -0.30 -17.38
C PRO A 294 17.77 1.14 -17.92
N PRO A 295 18.73 1.41 -18.82
CA PRO A 295 18.90 2.75 -19.39
C PRO A 295 17.68 3.16 -20.22
N GLY A 296 17.28 4.42 -20.10
CA GLY A 296 16.15 4.99 -20.83
C GLY A 296 15.62 6.25 -20.15
N ASP A 297 14.76 6.99 -20.86
CA ASP A 297 14.05 8.14 -20.29
C ASP A 297 13.10 7.69 -19.18
N TRP A 298 12.78 8.60 -18.27
CA TRP A 298 11.74 8.43 -17.25
C TRP A 298 10.51 9.27 -17.62
N ILE A 299 9.36 8.96 -17.04
CA ILE A 299 8.14 9.74 -17.20
C ILE A 299 8.22 10.93 -16.25
N THR A 300 8.49 12.12 -16.79
CA THR A 300 8.60 13.35 -15.98
C THR A 300 7.33 14.21 -16.05
N PRO A 301 7.07 15.06 -15.05
CA PRO A 301 5.96 16.03 -15.10
C PRO A 301 5.99 16.90 -16.36
N GLU A 302 7.18 17.33 -16.77
CA GLU A 302 7.37 18.14 -17.98
C GLU A 302 6.91 17.41 -19.26
N ASN A 303 7.16 16.09 -19.36
CA ASN A 303 6.68 15.31 -20.50
C ASN A 303 5.16 15.35 -20.62
N LEU A 304 4.47 15.32 -19.48
CA LEU A 304 3.01 15.34 -19.39
C LEU A 304 2.42 16.76 -19.52
N GLY A 305 3.28 17.80 -19.60
CA GLY A 305 2.85 19.20 -19.59
C GLY A 305 2.24 19.61 -18.24
N MET A 306 2.85 19.14 -17.15
CA MET A 306 2.40 19.31 -15.76
C MET A 306 3.55 19.76 -14.85
N THR A 307 3.21 20.36 -13.73
CA THR A 307 4.15 20.62 -12.62
C THR A 307 4.35 19.37 -11.76
N ALA A 308 5.37 19.36 -10.91
CA ALA A 308 5.58 18.26 -9.97
C ALA A 308 4.39 18.11 -9.01
N GLU A 309 3.85 19.23 -8.57
CA GLU A 309 2.68 19.34 -7.69
C GLU A 309 1.41 18.80 -8.36
N ASP A 310 1.19 19.07 -9.65
CA ASP A 310 0.05 18.50 -10.38
C ASP A 310 0.08 16.96 -10.35
N THR A 311 1.27 16.35 -10.40
CA THR A 311 1.40 14.89 -10.36
C THR A 311 1.03 14.26 -9.02
N LEU A 312 1.01 15.06 -7.95
CA LEU A 312 0.61 14.61 -6.63
C LEU A 312 -0.90 14.39 -6.49
N ARG A 313 -1.70 14.86 -7.45
CA ARG A 313 -3.13 14.55 -7.55
C ARG A 313 -3.39 13.09 -7.96
N GLY A 314 -2.37 12.39 -8.43
CA GLY A 314 -2.48 11.06 -9.00
C GLY A 314 -2.78 11.12 -10.49
N ILE A 315 -2.04 10.36 -11.30
CA ILE A 315 -2.16 10.39 -12.76
C ILE A 315 -2.24 8.97 -13.29
N TYR A 316 -3.35 8.65 -13.96
CA TYR A 316 -3.51 7.38 -14.66
C TYR A 316 -3.15 7.54 -16.13
N LEU A 317 -2.18 6.74 -16.58
CA LEU A 317 -1.63 6.84 -17.93
C LEU A 317 -1.97 5.61 -18.75
N ASP A 318 -2.23 5.79 -20.04
CA ASP A 318 -2.31 4.75 -21.05
C ASP A 318 -0.89 4.29 -21.45
N ILE A 319 -0.12 3.89 -20.44
CA ILE A 319 1.26 3.41 -20.53
C ILE A 319 1.34 2.13 -19.73
N ASP A 320 1.85 1.07 -20.35
CA ASP A 320 2.01 -0.25 -19.78
C ASP A 320 3.45 -0.78 -19.93
N HIS A 321 3.64 -2.07 -19.61
CA HIS A 321 4.92 -2.77 -19.72
C HIS A 321 5.40 -3.02 -21.16
N GLU A 322 4.56 -2.82 -22.18
CA GLU A 322 4.91 -2.94 -23.59
C GLU A 322 5.21 -1.59 -24.24
N THR A 323 4.76 -0.50 -23.60
CA THR A 323 4.96 0.87 -24.09
C THR A 323 6.45 1.23 -24.14
N ARG A 324 6.90 1.74 -25.30
CA ARG A 324 8.29 2.20 -25.55
C ARG A 324 8.37 3.61 -26.13
N VAL A 325 7.22 4.22 -26.42
CA VAL A 325 7.16 5.62 -26.87
C VAL A 325 7.30 6.55 -25.67
N LYS A 326 7.80 7.76 -25.92
CA LYS A 326 7.92 8.79 -24.89
C LYS A 326 6.53 9.22 -24.43
N ALA A 327 6.32 9.22 -23.11
CA ALA A 327 5.12 9.73 -22.48
C ALA A 327 4.89 11.19 -22.86
N ASP A 328 3.63 11.54 -23.06
CA ASP A 328 3.19 12.91 -23.26
C ASP A 328 1.76 13.09 -22.73
N ARG A 329 1.23 14.31 -22.86
CA ARG A 329 -0.13 14.64 -22.41
C ARG A 329 -1.22 13.75 -23.03
N SER A 330 -1.02 13.20 -24.23
CA SER A 330 -2.02 12.35 -24.90
C SER A 330 -2.18 10.97 -24.24
N HIS A 331 -1.22 10.59 -23.40
CA HIS A 331 -1.29 9.34 -22.63
C HIS A 331 -2.10 9.48 -21.35
N ILE A 332 -2.51 10.68 -20.94
CA ILE A 332 -3.28 10.88 -19.70
C ILE A 332 -4.71 10.37 -19.91
N ILE A 333 -5.09 9.36 -19.13
CA ILE A 333 -6.46 8.85 -19.06
C ILE A 333 -7.26 9.74 -18.11
N SER A 334 -6.73 9.93 -16.91
CA SER A 334 -7.37 10.69 -15.85
C SER A 334 -6.38 11.23 -14.83
N VAL A 335 -6.83 12.24 -14.07
CA VAL A 335 -6.08 12.88 -12.99
C VAL A 335 -6.98 12.95 -11.76
N GLY A 336 -6.44 12.69 -10.58
CA GLY A 336 -7.22 12.66 -9.34
C GLY A 336 -7.49 11.24 -8.85
N ILE A 337 -8.24 11.15 -7.76
CA ILE A 337 -8.55 9.90 -7.08
C ILE A 337 -10.02 9.83 -6.68
N GLY A 338 -10.62 8.65 -6.85
CA GLY A 338 -11.99 8.39 -6.45
C GLY A 338 -12.99 9.28 -7.19
N GLN A 339 -13.93 9.86 -6.45
CA GLN A 339 -14.99 10.69 -7.04
C GLN A 339 -14.50 12.05 -7.55
N ASP A 340 -13.31 12.49 -7.15
CA ASP A 340 -12.72 13.77 -7.56
C ASP A 340 -11.86 13.66 -8.83
N THR A 341 -11.99 12.56 -9.58
CA THR A 341 -11.22 12.29 -10.80
C THR A 341 -11.71 13.12 -11.99
N GLU A 342 -10.78 13.79 -12.66
CA GLU A 342 -10.95 14.47 -13.95
C GLU A 342 -10.59 13.53 -15.10
N PHE A 343 -11.44 13.45 -16.13
CA PHE A 343 -11.24 12.59 -17.30
C PHE A 343 -10.67 13.37 -18.50
N PHE A 344 -9.75 12.75 -19.24
CA PHE A 344 -9.07 13.37 -20.38
C PHE A 344 -9.28 12.60 -21.68
N LYS A 345 -8.96 11.30 -21.68
CA LYS A 345 -9.19 10.35 -22.77
C LYS A 345 -10.39 9.49 -22.48
#